data_AF-A0A817HCJ9-F1
#
_entry.id   AF-A0A817HCJ9-F1
#
_cell.length_a   1.000
_cell.length_b   1.000
_cell.length_c   1.000
_cell.angle_alpha   90.00
_cell.angle_beta   90.00
_cell.angle_gamma   90.00
#
_symmetry.space_group_name_H-M   'P 1'
#
loop_
_entity.id
_entity.type
_entity.pdbx_description
1 polymer ?
#
loop_
_entity_poly.entity_id
_entity_poly.type
_entity_poly.pdbx_seq_one_letter_code
_entity_poly.pdbx_strand_id
1 'polypeptide(L)'
;MQFSYFYLSIVFLLFSSSWTYVVNEQDGKWSWSNAKHLTRSNWTSSLKANNNSSKIHHAVWFIYNYLNYCGYCKRFKPIWESAAQYAAGWSRFIKIGAYDCASESASEHDICQDDAYPQWRIYCPLTNSTQLAFDSDRQTADTKPEDILIWSIKKMNKIAHQCYGKSWPIRDVIEPKNIDDLNNLIPKRIKQFQLFVSDDILLYSLYVLNNSKTVSQEPIYRLAVKNSITQDTGIWKGMKNDDGQISLEQVNSTKTTDQFVLNKKVISHANQSLEKKIGSLKPTLTDIDSAVVWMIKNDLHRKLPKLFDEVKAWLNVVYTYYPGSDNMHNFLHDLINFMSNRTTLSSNELKHYIDSTSVI
;
A
#
# COMPACT_ATOMS: atom_id res chain seq x y z
N MET A 1 -38.31 4.41 -30.67
CA MET A 1 -36.91 4.78 -31.00
C MET A 1 -36.22 5.72 -29.99
N GLN A 2 -36.84 6.08 -28.85
CA GLN A 2 -36.23 6.94 -27.82
C GLN A 2 -35.70 6.21 -26.57
N PHE A 3 -36.10 4.95 -26.34
CA PHE A 3 -35.69 4.19 -25.14
C PHE A 3 -34.27 3.57 -25.23
N SER A 4 -33.70 3.42 -26.43
CA SER A 4 -32.36 2.85 -26.63
C SER A 4 -31.23 3.85 -26.31
N TYR A 5 -31.46 5.15 -26.54
CA TYR A 5 -30.49 6.20 -26.25
C TYR A 5 -30.27 6.45 -24.75
N PHE A 6 -31.26 6.14 -23.91
CA PHE A 6 -31.19 6.34 -22.46
C PHE A 6 -30.36 5.25 -21.76
N TYR A 7 -30.33 4.03 -22.30
CA TYR A 7 -29.46 2.96 -21.81
C TYR A 7 -28.00 3.15 -22.30
N LEU A 8 -27.83 3.62 -23.54
CA LEU A 8 -26.50 3.96 -24.07
C LEU A 8 -25.85 5.11 -23.29
N SER A 9 -26.60 6.12 -22.84
CA SER A 9 -26.07 7.21 -22.01
C SER A 9 -25.76 6.78 -20.57
N ILE A 10 -26.49 5.82 -19.98
CA ILE A 10 -26.18 5.29 -18.64
C ILE A 10 -24.95 4.37 -18.68
N VAL A 11 -24.79 3.56 -19.74
CA VAL A 11 -23.57 2.73 -19.93
C VAL A 11 -22.37 3.62 -20.27
N PHE A 12 -22.55 4.69 -21.07
CA PHE A 12 -21.48 5.66 -21.28
C PHE A 12 -21.15 6.45 -20.01
N LEU A 13 -22.11 6.86 -19.17
CA LEU A 13 -21.84 7.62 -17.94
C LEU A 13 -21.24 6.77 -16.82
N LEU A 14 -21.47 5.45 -16.81
CA LEU A 14 -20.79 4.52 -15.91
C LEU A 14 -19.35 4.19 -16.34
N PHE A 15 -18.95 4.53 -17.58
CA PHE A 15 -17.59 4.33 -18.11
C PHE A 15 -16.86 5.62 -18.53
N SER A 16 -17.54 6.77 -18.63
CA SER A 16 -16.98 8.03 -19.16
C SER A 16 -16.09 8.78 -18.17
N SER A 17 -15.94 8.30 -16.93
CA SER A 17 -14.91 8.80 -16.01
C SER A 17 -13.53 8.16 -16.25
N SER A 18 -13.40 7.25 -17.23
CA SER A 18 -12.16 6.49 -17.46
C SER A 18 -11.54 6.61 -18.86
N TRP A 19 -12.15 7.35 -19.79
CA TRP A 19 -11.64 7.45 -21.16
C TRP A 19 -10.83 8.73 -21.37
N THR A 20 -9.51 8.63 -21.16
CA THR A 20 -8.44 9.28 -21.92
C THR A 20 -7.09 8.91 -21.29
N TYR A 21 -6.66 7.67 -21.49
CA TYR A 21 -5.25 7.31 -21.26
C TYR A 21 -4.76 6.53 -22.47
N VAL A 22 -4.14 7.27 -23.39
CA VAL A 22 -3.31 6.73 -24.47
C VAL A 22 -2.22 5.87 -23.81
N VAL A 23 -2.14 4.59 -24.18
CA VAL A 23 -1.07 3.70 -23.75
C VAL A 23 0.16 4.04 -24.59
N ASN A 24 0.98 4.97 -24.10
CA ASN A 24 2.30 5.15 -24.68
C ASN A 24 3.17 4.00 -24.17
N GLU A 25 3.50 3.06 -25.05
CA GLU A 25 4.35 1.88 -24.79
C GLU A 25 5.80 2.27 -24.40
N GLN A 26 6.12 3.58 -24.39
CA GLN A 26 7.40 4.16 -23.96
C GLN A 26 7.32 5.08 -22.73
N ASP A 27 6.29 4.97 -21.88
CA ASP A 27 6.35 5.54 -20.51
C ASP A 27 7.42 4.77 -19.71
N GLY A 28 8.67 5.25 -19.82
CA GLY A 28 9.89 4.59 -19.35
C GLY A 28 9.78 3.96 -17.97
N LYS A 29 10.32 2.73 -17.87
CA LYS A 29 10.59 1.96 -16.64
C LYS A 29 9.90 2.51 -15.40
N TRP A 30 8.75 1.92 -15.07
CA TRP A 30 8.10 2.15 -13.78
C TRP A 30 9.12 2.01 -12.66
N SER A 31 9.49 3.16 -12.09
CA SER A 31 10.59 3.28 -11.14
C SER A 31 10.07 3.89 -9.86
N TRP A 32 10.61 3.39 -8.76
CA TRP A 32 10.26 3.81 -7.42
C TRP A 32 11.44 4.51 -6.79
N SER A 33 11.21 5.73 -6.29
CA SER A 33 12.25 6.55 -5.68
C SER A 33 12.37 6.26 -4.19
N ASN A 34 11.23 6.13 -3.49
CA ASN A 34 11.19 5.95 -2.04
C ASN A 34 10.64 4.58 -1.63
N ALA A 35 9.76 3.98 -2.43
CA ALA A 35 9.29 2.61 -2.20
C ALA A 35 10.24 1.59 -2.81
N LYS A 36 10.39 0.41 -2.18
CA LYS A 36 11.17 -0.68 -2.79
C LYS A 36 10.35 -1.35 -3.90
N HIS A 37 10.89 -1.40 -5.12
CA HIS A 37 10.29 -2.22 -6.17
C HIS A 37 10.52 -3.70 -5.87
N LEU A 38 9.42 -4.41 -5.60
CA LEU A 38 9.39 -5.84 -5.34
C LEU A 38 9.03 -6.59 -6.62
N THR A 39 9.69 -7.72 -6.82
CA THR A 39 9.51 -8.63 -7.94
C THR A 39 9.42 -10.05 -7.41
N ARG A 40 8.95 -10.99 -8.24
CA ARG A 40 8.94 -12.41 -7.87
C ARG A 40 10.32 -12.92 -7.42
N SER A 41 11.39 -12.49 -8.08
CA SER A 41 12.76 -12.92 -7.76
C SER A 41 13.29 -12.35 -6.45
N ASN A 42 12.90 -11.13 -6.07
CA ASN A 42 13.41 -10.47 -4.87
C ASN A 42 12.45 -10.54 -3.67
N TRP A 43 11.20 -10.98 -3.87
CA TRP A 43 10.13 -11.02 -2.86
C TRP A 43 10.60 -11.68 -1.56
N THR A 44 11.00 -12.94 -1.65
CA THR A 44 11.39 -13.75 -0.49
C THR A 44 12.63 -13.18 0.20
N SER A 45 13.63 -12.74 -0.56
CA SER A 45 14.86 -12.15 -0.01
C SER A 45 14.61 -10.78 0.66
N SER A 46 13.60 -10.05 0.21
CA SER A 46 13.27 -8.71 0.72
C SER A 46 12.46 -8.78 2.01
N LEU A 47 11.50 -9.70 2.07
CA LEU A 47 10.55 -9.78 3.18
C LEU A 47 10.99 -10.71 4.31
N LYS A 48 11.88 -11.68 4.07
CA LYS A 48 12.38 -12.57 5.13
C LYS A 48 13.12 -11.78 6.22
N ALA A 49 12.89 -12.19 7.46
CA ALA A 49 13.71 -11.78 8.60
C ALA A 49 15.15 -12.28 8.39
N ASN A 50 16.14 -11.41 8.51
CA ASN A 50 17.53 -11.85 8.39
C ASN A 50 17.93 -12.58 9.67
N ASN A 51 18.05 -13.91 9.60
CA ASN A 51 18.39 -14.78 10.74
C ASN A 51 19.89 -14.76 11.10
N ASN A 52 20.73 -14.05 10.32
CA ASN A 52 22.19 -14.11 10.45
C ASN A 52 22.78 -13.14 11.49
N SER A 53 21.95 -12.37 12.18
CA SER A 53 22.39 -11.54 13.30
C SER A 53 21.52 -11.83 14.52
N SER A 54 22.15 -12.02 15.68
CA SER A 54 21.55 -12.21 17.02
C SER A 54 20.59 -11.08 17.49
N LYS A 55 20.19 -10.19 16.59
CA LYS A 55 19.10 -9.22 16.69
C LYS A 55 18.21 -9.38 15.46
N ILE A 56 17.12 -10.13 15.59
CA ILE A 56 16.16 -10.31 14.50
C ILE A 56 15.40 -8.99 14.31
N HIS A 57 15.71 -8.25 13.25
CA HIS A 57 14.96 -7.07 12.86
C HIS A 57 13.81 -7.47 11.93
N HIS A 58 12.69 -7.84 12.53
CA HIS A 58 11.40 -7.91 11.86
C HIS A 58 10.98 -6.48 11.49
N ALA A 59 10.78 -6.17 10.22
CA ALA A 59 10.12 -4.94 9.79
C ALA A 59 8.91 -5.32 8.94
N VAL A 60 7.76 -4.75 9.23
CA VAL A 60 6.51 -4.99 8.51
C VAL A 60 6.57 -4.24 7.20
N TRP A 61 6.00 -4.88 6.20
CA TRP A 61 5.97 -4.37 4.85
C TRP A 61 4.58 -3.83 4.54
N PHE A 62 4.53 -2.57 4.11
CA PHE A 62 3.38 -2.02 3.41
C PHE A 62 3.65 -2.14 1.92
N ILE A 63 2.84 -2.90 1.21
CA ILE A 63 3.09 -3.24 -0.19
C ILE A 63 1.93 -2.77 -1.03
N TYR A 64 2.23 -1.92 -2.00
CA TYR A 64 1.30 -1.44 -3.00
C TYR A 64 1.30 -2.35 -4.22
N ASN A 65 0.14 -2.95 -4.50
CA ASN A 65 -0.06 -3.86 -5.62
C ASN A 65 -0.75 -3.08 -6.72
N TYR A 66 -0.16 -3.12 -7.90
CA TYR A 66 -0.49 -2.20 -8.97
C TYR A 66 -0.21 -2.80 -10.34
N LEU A 67 -0.74 -2.16 -11.38
CA LEU A 67 -0.66 -2.62 -12.76
C LEU A 67 -0.12 -1.50 -13.67
N ASN A 68 0.95 -1.74 -14.43
CA ASN A 68 1.74 -0.69 -15.13
C ASN A 68 1.00 0.16 -16.15
N TYR A 69 -0.09 -0.39 -16.66
CA TYR A 69 -1.02 0.23 -17.59
C TYR A 69 -2.22 0.89 -16.89
N CYS A 70 -2.51 0.58 -15.62
CA CYS A 70 -3.71 1.04 -14.91
C CYS A 70 -3.65 2.55 -14.65
N GLY A 71 -4.55 3.31 -15.28
CA GLY A 71 -4.62 4.77 -15.18
C GLY A 71 -4.84 5.28 -13.75
N TYR A 72 -5.69 4.60 -12.96
CA TYR A 72 -5.86 4.93 -11.54
C TYR A 72 -4.57 4.68 -10.74
N CYS A 73 -3.87 3.60 -11.05
CA CYS A 73 -2.61 3.24 -10.41
C CYS A 73 -1.50 4.26 -10.72
N LYS A 74 -1.43 4.74 -11.97
CA LYS A 74 -0.53 5.85 -12.36
C LYS A 74 -0.80 7.12 -11.56
N ARG A 75 -2.08 7.48 -11.34
CA ARG A 75 -2.47 8.64 -10.50
C ARG A 75 -2.16 8.44 -9.01
N PHE A 76 -2.28 7.22 -8.52
CA PHE A 76 -2.05 6.89 -7.11
C PHE A 76 -0.56 6.73 -6.77
N LYS A 77 0.29 6.32 -7.71
CA LYS A 77 1.76 6.21 -7.54
C LYS A 77 2.41 7.38 -6.78
N PRO A 78 2.20 8.67 -7.16
CA PRO A 78 2.81 9.79 -6.44
C PRO A 78 2.36 9.91 -4.97
N ILE A 79 1.11 9.51 -4.66
CA ILE A 79 0.57 9.48 -3.30
C ILE A 79 1.31 8.42 -2.48
N TRP A 80 1.50 7.23 -3.05
CA TRP A 80 2.26 6.15 -2.41
C TRP A 80 3.74 6.50 -2.22
N GLU A 81 4.37 7.14 -3.21
CA GLU A 81 5.75 7.65 -3.11
C GLU A 81 5.92 8.66 -1.98
N SER A 82 4.97 9.57 -1.85
CA SER A 82 4.95 10.55 -0.76
C SER A 82 4.85 9.85 0.60
N ALA A 83 3.95 8.87 0.74
CA ALA A 83 3.86 8.05 1.96
C ALA A 83 5.17 7.28 2.25
N ALA A 84 5.80 6.70 1.22
CA ALA A 84 7.10 6.04 1.32
C ALA A 84 8.22 6.99 1.76
N GLN A 85 8.23 8.23 1.26
CA GLN A 85 9.19 9.25 1.65
C GLN A 85 9.05 9.60 3.13
N TYR A 86 7.82 9.81 3.62
CA TYR A 86 7.57 10.07 5.05
C TYR A 86 8.02 8.91 5.94
N ALA A 87 7.74 7.67 5.50
CA ALA A 87 8.11 6.47 6.23
C ALA A 87 9.58 6.05 6.08
N ALA A 88 10.40 6.76 5.29
CA ALA A 88 11.81 6.40 5.08
C ALA A 88 12.61 6.34 6.39
N GLY A 89 12.31 7.25 7.32
CA GLY A 89 12.89 7.28 8.67
C GLY A 89 12.44 6.12 9.57
N TRP A 90 11.42 5.36 9.17
CA TRP A 90 10.81 4.30 9.95
C TRP A 90 11.31 2.90 9.55
N SER A 91 12.27 2.79 8.63
CA SER A 91 12.79 1.53 8.04
C SER A 91 13.15 0.40 9.01
N ARG A 92 13.47 0.73 10.27
CA ARG A 92 13.69 -0.23 11.36
C ARG A 92 12.44 -1.06 11.69
N PHE A 93 11.28 -0.46 11.51
CA PHE A 93 9.96 -0.93 11.92
C PHE A 93 9.05 -1.15 10.71
N ILE A 94 9.02 -0.20 9.78
CA ILE A 94 8.14 -0.20 8.60
C ILE A 94 9.00 -0.11 7.36
N LYS A 95 8.75 -0.98 6.39
CA LYS A 95 9.27 -0.88 5.04
C LYS A 95 8.12 -0.68 4.07
N ILE A 96 8.30 0.19 3.09
CA ILE A 96 7.30 0.44 2.06
C ILE A 96 7.81 -0.10 0.73
N GLY A 97 6.98 -0.90 0.07
CA GLY A 97 7.27 -1.56 -1.20
C GLY A 97 6.13 -1.40 -2.19
N ALA A 98 6.40 -1.79 -3.42
CA ALA A 98 5.43 -1.85 -4.50
C ALA A 98 5.71 -3.05 -5.40
N TYR A 99 4.66 -3.74 -5.86
CA TYR A 99 4.76 -4.98 -6.64
C TYR A 99 3.90 -4.90 -7.91
N ASP A 100 4.55 -4.97 -9.08
CA ASP A 100 3.86 -4.85 -10.37
C ASP A 100 3.23 -6.19 -10.76
N CYS A 101 1.91 -6.23 -10.75
CA CYS A 101 1.10 -7.39 -11.10
C CYS A 101 0.75 -7.45 -12.60
N ALA A 102 1.33 -6.58 -13.44
CA ALA A 102 1.00 -6.52 -14.87
C ALA A 102 1.58 -7.67 -15.69
N SER A 103 2.78 -8.16 -15.35
CA SER A 103 3.41 -9.23 -16.12
C SER A 103 2.87 -10.61 -15.75
N GLU A 104 2.85 -11.53 -16.71
CA GLU A 104 2.38 -12.91 -16.55
C GLU A 104 3.07 -13.65 -15.39
N SER A 105 4.41 -13.59 -15.34
CA SER A 105 5.18 -14.22 -14.25
C SER A 105 4.87 -13.60 -12.87
N ALA A 106 4.47 -12.32 -12.84
CA ALA A 106 4.16 -11.62 -11.62
C ALA A 106 2.72 -11.84 -11.18
N SER A 107 1.77 -11.97 -12.11
CA SER A 107 0.34 -12.17 -11.84
C SER A 107 0.01 -13.52 -11.23
N GLU A 108 0.85 -14.53 -11.48
CA GLU A 108 0.74 -15.85 -10.83
C GLU A 108 1.07 -15.81 -9.32
N HIS A 109 1.72 -14.76 -8.83
CA HIS A 109 2.06 -14.65 -7.42
C HIS A 109 0.80 -14.34 -6.61
N ASP A 110 0.65 -14.96 -5.43
CA ASP A 110 -0.50 -14.78 -4.52
C ASP A 110 -0.86 -13.33 -4.20
N ILE A 111 0.10 -12.40 -4.28
CA ILE A 111 -0.11 -10.97 -4.05
C ILE A 111 -0.94 -10.30 -5.15
N CYS A 112 -1.11 -10.94 -6.30
CA CYS A 112 -1.80 -10.41 -7.48
C CYS A 112 -3.16 -11.06 -7.74
N GLN A 113 -3.70 -11.81 -6.77
CA GLN A 113 -5.00 -12.49 -6.89
C GLN A 113 -6.20 -11.55 -6.67
N ASP A 114 -6.01 -10.26 -6.96
CA ASP A 114 -7.01 -9.22 -6.78
C ASP A 114 -7.95 -9.04 -7.97
N ASP A 115 -9.21 -8.81 -7.63
CA ASP A 115 -10.23 -8.44 -8.61
C ASP A 115 -10.15 -6.97 -9.06
N ALA A 116 -9.44 -6.11 -8.34
CA ALA A 116 -9.32 -4.69 -8.66
C ALA A 116 -8.00 -4.12 -8.15
N TYR A 117 -7.47 -3.15 -8.88
CA TYR A 117 -6.23 -2.44 -8.55
C TYR A 117 -6.43 -0.92 -8.54
N PRO A 118 -5.63 -0.20 -7.75
CA PRO A 118 -4.60 -0.72 -6.86
C PRO A 118 -5.16 -1.27 -5.56
N GLN A 119 -4.36 -2.11 -4.90
CA GLN A 119 -4.53 -2.49 -3.49
C GLN A 119 -3.26 -2.12 -2.73
N TRP A 120 -3.35 -1.99 -1.41
CA TRP A 120 -2.15 -2.07 -0.58
C TRP A 120 -2.38 -3.02 0.59
N ARG A 121 -1.30 -3.66 1.03
CA ARG A 121 -1.36 -4.74 2.02
C ARG A 121 -0.29 -4.60 3.07
N ILE A 122 -0.58 -5.14 4.24
CA ILE A 122 0.37 -5.23 5.34
C ILE A 122 0.86 -6.67 5.45
N TYR A 123 2.17 -6.87 5.32
CA TYR A 123 2.82 -8.17 5.45
C TYR A 123 3.74 -8.22 6.67
N CYS A 124 3.60 -9.31 7.41
CA CYS A 124 4.41 -9.55 8.60
C CYS A 124 5.58 -10.49 8.31
N PRO A 125 6.80 -10.13 8.74
CA PRO A 125 7.95 -11.02 8.65
C PRO A 125 7.87 -12.06 9.76
N LEU A 126 7.61 -13.33 9.41
CA LEU A 126 7.74 -14.44 10.34
C LEU A 126 9.07 -15.16 10.06
N THR A 127 9.61 -15.84 11.07
CA THR A 127 10.92 -16.53 11.02
C THR A 127 11.06 -17.49 9.84
N ASN A 128 9.95 -18.04 9.35
CA ASN A 128 9.90 -19.00 8.25
C ASN A 128 8.96 -18.62 7.08
N SER A 129 8.18 -17.55 7.19
CA SER A 129 7.19 -17.17 6.17
C SER A 129 6.80 -15.69 6.23
N THR A 130 6.11 -15.22 5.20
CA THR A 130 5.49 -13.89 5.18
C THR A 130 3.99 -14.07 5.24
N GLN A 131 3.33 -13.49 6.24
CA GLN A 131 1.88 -13.59 6.38
C GLN A 131 1.23 -12.26 5.94
N LEU A 132 0.22 -12.36 5.07
CA LEU A 132 -0.69 -11.24 4.84
C LEU A 132 -1.50 -10.99 6.11
N ALA A 133 -1.34 -9.79 6.68
CA ALA A 133 -2.00 -9.43 7.92
C ALA A 133 -3.23 -8.54 7.70
N PHE A 134 -3.20 -7.66 6.70
CA PHE A 134 -4.35 -6.84 6.31
C PHE A 134 -4.37 -6.53 4.83
N ASP A 135 -5.58 -6.49 4.30
CA ASP A 135 -5.89 -5.89 3.01
C ASP A 135 -6.43 -4.46 3.17
N SER A 136 -6.22 -3.62 2.15
CA SER A 136 -6.83 -2.30 2.10
C SER A 136 -8.33 -2.42 1.84
N ASP A 137 -9.12 -1.58 2.49
CA ASP A 137 -10.50 -1.37 2.10
C ASP A 137 -10.54 -0.68 0.72
N ARG A 138 -11.62 -0.87 -0.06
CA ARG A 138 -11.75 -0.32 -1.42
C ARG A 138 -11.57 1.21 -1.38
N GLN A 139 -10.55 1.71 -2.07
CA GLN A 139 -10.13 3.10 -1.96
C GLN A 139 -10.96 4.05 -2.82
N THR A 140 -11.08 5.29 -2.36
CA THR A 140 -11.64 6.42 -3.08
C THR A 140 -10.53 7.34 -3.60
N ALA A 141 -10.80 8.08 -4.68
CA ALA A 141 -9.83 8.89 -5.42
C ALA A 141 -9.18 10.04 -4.62
N ASP A 142 -9.65 10.29 -3.40
CA ASP A 142 -9.28 11.36 -2.47
C ASP A 142 -8.33 10.93 -1.35
N THR A 143 -7.86 9.67 -1.36
CA THR A 143 -6.92 9.14 -0.36
C THR A 143 -5.64 9.98 -0.29
N LYS A 144 -5.28 10.49 0.89
CA LYS A 144 -4.04 11.25 1.11
C LYS A 144 -2.90 10.36 1.61
N PRO A 145 -1.62 10.76 1.42
CA PRO A 145 -0.47 10.03 1.94
C PRO A 145 -0.56 9.78 3.46
N GLU A 146 -1.05 10.77 4.22
CA GLU A 146 -1.22 10.67 5.68
C GLU A 146 -2.23 9.60 6.07
N ASP A 147 -3.33 9.50 5.33
CA ASP A 147 -4.41 8.55 5.62
C ASP A 147 -3.90 7.12 5.45
N ILE A 148 -3.03 6.87 4.45
CA ILE A 148 -2.35 5.60 4.24
C ILE A 148 -1.52 5.24 5.47
N LEU A 149 -0.70 6.18 5.96
CA LEU A 149 0.18 5.93 7.10
C LEU A 149 -0.61 5.76 8.40
N ILE A 150 -1.62 6.60 8.64
CA ILE A 150 -2.48 6.52 9.83
C ILE A 150 -3.26 5.20 9.84
N TRP A 151 -3.89 4.84 8.71
CA TRP A 151 -4.59 3.57 8.55
C TRP A 151 -3.64 2.42 8.84
N SER A 152 -2.44 2.46 8.26
CA SER A 152 -1.46 1.39 8.41
C SER A 152 -1.01 1.25 9.86
N ILE A 153 -0.67 2.34 10.54
CA ILE A 153 -0.28 2.33 11.96
C ILE A 153 -1.41 1.82 12.85
N LYS A 154 -2.66 2.26 12.62
CA LYS A 154 -3.83 1.77 13.37
C LYS A 154 -4.00 0.26 13.21
N LYS A 155 -3.90 -0.26 11.98
CA LYS A 155 -4.00 -1.69 11.71
C LYS A 155 -2.84 -2.44 12.35
N MET A 156 -1.62 -1.93 12.20
CA MET A 156 -0.42 -2.48 12.83
C MET A 156 -0.52 -2.60 14.35
N ASN A 157 -1.05 -1.58 15.04
CA ASN A 157 -1.25 -1.63 16.50
C ASN A 157 -2.19 -2.78 16.92
N LYS A 158 -3.09 -3.25 16.05
CA LYS A 158 -3.96 -4.42 16.32
C LYS A 158 -3.23 -5.76 16.19
N ILE A 159 -2.26 -5.86 15.28
CA ILE A 159 -1.53 -7.12 14.96
C ILE A 159 -0.11 -7.14 15.50
N ALA A 160 0.29 -6.10 16.24
CA ALA A 160 1.63 -5.88 16.76
C ALA A 160 2.21 -7.14 17.43
N HIS A 161 1.44 -7.77 18.32
CA HIS A 161 1.84 -8.98 19.03
C HIS A 161 2.05 -10.19 18.11
N GLN A 162 1.26 -10.30 17.04
CA GLN A 162 1.34 -11.40 16.07
C GLN A 162 2.58 -11.25 15.17
N CYS A 163 2.89 -10.02 14.76
CA CYS A 163 3.94 -9.73 13.79
C CYS A 163 5.33 -9.51 14.40
N TYR A 164 5.40 -9.13 15.67
CA TYR A 164 6.64 -8.76 16.36
C TYR A 164 6.83 -9.41 17.73
N GLY A 165 5.84 -10.14 18.25
CA GLY A 165 5.80 -10.42 19.69
C GLY A 165 5.81 -9.11 20.50
N LYS A 166 6.71 -8.97 21.46
CA LYS A 166 6.88 -7.77 22.32
C LYS A 166 7.71 -6.63 21.67
N SER A 167 7.96 -6.66 20.35
CA SER A 167 8.98 -5.81 19.70
C SER A 167 8.48 -4.74 18.72
N TRP A 168 7.16 -4.59 18.51
CA TRP A 168 6.55 -3.44 17.83
C TRP A 168 6.45 -2.24 18.80
N PRO A 169 6.10 -1.00 18.39
CA PRO A 169 5.60 -0.01 19.34
C PRO A 169 4.26 -0.48 19.95
N ILE A 170 4.33 -1.41 20.89
CA ILE A 170 3.58 -1.43 22.15
C ILE A 170 4.61 -1.90 23.18
N ARG A 171 5.09 -0.96 23.98
CA ARG A 171 5.55 -1.29 25.34
C ARG A 171 4.39 -0.92 26.24
N ASP A 172 3.98 -1.88 27.07
CA ASP A 172 2.85 -1.79 27.98
C ASP A 172 2.74 -0.39 28.57
N VAL A 173 1.51 0.13 28.64
CA VAL A 173 1.27 1.39 29.34
C VAL A 173 1.78 1.20 30.76
N ILE A 174 2.78 1.99 31.14
CA ILE A 174 3.25 1.98 32.51
C ILE A 174 2.22 2.77 33.31
N GLU A 175 1.78 2.18 34.40
CA GLU A 175 0.84 2.79 35.35
C GLU A 175 1.49 2.82 36.74
N PRO A 176 2.54 3.64 36.94
CA PRO A 176 3.19 3.75 38.23
C PRO A 176 2.24 4.42 39.22
N LYS A 177 2.13 3.88 40.43
CA LYS A 177 1.33 4.51 41.50
C LYS A 177 1.98 5.78 42.04
N ASN A 178 3.32 5.85 41.99
CA ASN A 178 4.13 6.97 42.45
C ASN A 178 5.53 6.93 41.79
N ILE A 179 6.39 7.91 42.11
CA ILE A 179 7.75 8.01 41.55
C ILE A 179 8.64 6.80 41.92
N ASP A 180 8.43 6.22 43.10
CA ASP A 180 9.19 5.05 43.57
C ASP A 180 8.80 3.78 42.81
N ASP A 181 7.53 3.64 42.46
CA ASP A 181 7.04 2.58 41.60
C ASP A 181 7.67 2.68 40.19
N LEU A 182 7.79 3.91 39.66
CA LEU A 182 8.49 4.13 38.39
C LEU A 182 9.98 3.73 38.47
N ASN A 183 10.66 3.97 39.60
CA ASN A 183 12.06 3.56 39.80
C ASN A 183 12.25 2.05 39.66
N ASN A 184 11.24 1.26 40.03
CA ASN A 184 11.24 -0.21 39.92
C ASN A 184 10.86 -0.70 38.52
N LEU A 185 9.93 0.00 37.84
CA LEU A 185 9.46 -0.37 36.50
C LEU A 185 10.51 -0.10 35.41
N ILE A 186 11.35 0.92 35.58
CA ILE A 186 12.44 1.24 34.65
C ILE A 186 13.71 0.44 35.01
N PRO A 187 14.21 -0.45 34.14
CA PRO A 187 15.37 -1.28 34.42
C PRO A 187 16.60 -0.46 34.84
N LYS A 188 17.34 -0.91 35.86
CA LYS A 188 18.52 -0.21 36.41
C LYS A 188 19.58 0.16 35.36
N ARG A 189 19.69 -0.62 34.28
CA ARG A 189 20.63 -0.37 33.17
C ARG A 189 20.29 0.88 32.32
N ILE A 190 19.08 1.41 32.43
CA ILE A 190 18.62 2.57 31.67
C ILE A 190 18.87 3.82 32.51
N LYS A 191 19.87 4.61 32.10
CA LYS A 191 20.19 5.89 32.75
C LYS A 191 19.34 7.06 32.25
N GLN A 192 18.89 7.00 31.00
CA GLN A 192 18.10 8.05 30.38
C GLN A 192 16.95 7.44 29.57
N PHE A 193 15.77 8.05 29.66
CA PHE A 193 14.57 7.60 28.95
C PHE A 193 13.61 8.77 28.70
N GLN A 194 12.57 8.52 27.91
CA GLN A 194 11.49 9.49 27.67
C GLN A 194 10.16 8.90 28.11
N LEU A 195 9.32 9.72 28.75
CA LEU A 195 7.94 9.39 29.08
C LEU A 195 7.00 10.16 28.14
N PHE A 196 6.12 9.42 27.49
CA PHE A 196 5.05 9.96 26.66
C PHE A 196 3.73 9.82 27.41
N VAL A 197 3.20 10.95 27.88
CA VAL A 197 2.03 11.01 28.76
C VAL A 197 0.81 11.32 27.91
N SER A 198 0.10 10.27 27.49
CA SER A 198 -1.09 10.37 26.65
C SER A 198 -1.86 9.05 26.56
N ASP A 199 -3.18 9.17 26.49
CA ASP A 199 -4.08 8.05 26.23
C ASP A 199 -4.22 7.75 24.71
N ASP A 200 -3.64 8.58 23.84
CA ASP A 200 -3.63 8.35 22.39
C ASP A 200 -2.48 7.42 21.96
N ILE A 201 -2.84 6.17 21.65
CA ILE A 201 -1.89 5.16 21.16
C ILE A 201 -1.33 5.48 19.78
N LEU A 202 -2.09 6.13 18.90
CA LEU A 202 -1.63 6.49 17.55
C LEU A 202 -0.55 7.56 17.64
N LEU A 203 -0.77 8.57 18.48
CA LEU A 203 0.19 9.64 18.71
C LEU A 203 1.50 9.10 19.31
N TYR A 204 1.40 8.17 20.26
CA TYR A 204 2.55 7.46 20.81
C TYR A 204 3.31 6.66 19.73
N SER A 205 2.61 5.85 18.94
CA SER A 205 3.24 5.05 17.88
C SER A 205 3.98 5.95 16.88
N LEU A 206 3.36 7.05 16.44
CA LEU A 206 3.99 8.02 15.55
C LEU A 206 5.25 8.65 16.17
N TYR A 207 5.18 9.03 17.44
CA TYR A 207 6.31 9.60 18.16
C TYR A 207 7.49 8.61 18.22
N VAL A 208 7.22 7.34 18.54
CA VAL A 208 8.24 6.28 18.57
C VAL A 208 8.85 6.05 17.18
N LEU A 209 8.03 6.03 16.13
CA LEU A 209 8.49 5.84 14.75
C LEU A 209 9.40 6.99 14.30
N ASN A 210 9.01 8.23 14.58
CA ASN A 210 9.81 9.42 14.25
C ASN A 210 11.14 9.47 15.02
N ASN A 211 11.18 8.90 16.23
CA ASN A 211 12.37 8.82 17.06
C ASN A 211 13.08 7.45 16.99
N SER A 212 12.76 6.62 15.99
CA SER A 212 13.23 5.22 15.92
C SER A 212 14.76 5.05 15.98
N LYS A 213 15.52 6.07 15.55
CA LYS A 213 17.00 6.10 15.60
C LYS A 213 17.53 6.23 17.02
N THR A 214 16.87 7.01 17.88
CA THR A 214 17.32 7.31 19.25
C THR A 214 16.73 6.35 20.29
N VAL A 215 15.63 5.66 19.97
CA VAL A 215 14.94 4.68 20.84
C VAL A 215 15.86 3.59 21.45
N SER A 216 16.97 3.27 20.80
CA SER A 216 17.93 2.28 21.33
C SER A 216 18.81 2.84 22.46
N GLN A 217 19.06 4.14 22.48
CA GLN A 217 19.85 4.86 23.49
C GLN A 217 18.94 5.43 24.58
N GLU A 218 17.82 6.02 24.17
CA GLU A 218 16.80 6.61 25.03
C GLU A 218 15.47 5.90 24.79
N PRO A 219 15.16 4.82 25.54
CA PRO A 219 13.89 4.14 25.39
C PRO A 219 12.73 5.08 25.74
N ILE A 220 11.67 4.98 24.93
CA ILE A 220 10.45 5.75 25.11
C ILE A 220 9.42 4.82 25.77
N TYR A 221 8.81 5.29 26.84
CA TYR A 221 7.76 4.59 27.58
C TYR A 221 6.47 5.41 27.54
N ARG A 222 5.33 4.72 27.51
CA ARG A 222 4.02 5.34 27.53
C ARG A 222 3.47 5.34 28.96
N LEU A 223 2.94 6.47 29.40
CA LEU A 223 2.34 6.67 30.71
C LEU A 223 0.85 7.04 30.55
N ALA A 224 -0.03 6.35 31.29
CA ALA A 224 -1.46 6.67 31.32
C ALA A 224 -1.70 8.02 32.00
N VAL A 225 -2.57 8.86 31.46
CA VAL A 225 -2.84 10.20 32.02
C VAL A 225 -3.44 10.10 33.43
N LYS A 226 -4.35 9.14 33.64
CA LYS A 226 -5.08 8.96 34.91
C LYS A 226 -4.19 8.63 36.12
N ASN A 227 -3.06 7.96 35.89
CA ASN A 227 -2.10 7.56 36.93
C ASN A 227 -0.76 8.28 36.76
N SER A 228 -0.77 9.43 36.08
CA SER A 228 0.45 10.15 35.75
C SER A 228 1.01 10.84 36.99
N ILE A 229 2.27 10.54 37.28
CA ILE A 229 3.10 11.29 38.25
C ILE A 229 3.45 12.70 37.75
N THR A 230 3.17 12.99 36.47
CA THR A 230 3.29 14.33 35.89
C THR A 230 1.89 14.91 35.66
N GLN A 231 1.63 16.13 36.13
CA GLN A 231 0.29 16.74 36.05
C GLN A 231 -0.12 17.09 34.61
N ASP A 232 0.84 17.19 33.68
CA ASP A 232 0.60 17.56 32.28
C ASP A 232 0.84 16.42 31.30
N THR A 233 -0.04 16.33 30.29
CA THR A 233 0.19 15.55 29.08
C THR A 233 1.37 16.10 28.28
N GLY A 234 2.10 15.21 27.59
CA GLY A 234 3.24 15.61 26.79
C GLY A 234 4.45 14.69 26.93
N ILE A 235 5.63 15.22 26.61
CA ILE A 235 6.88 14.47 26.59
C ILE A 235 7.75 14.94 27.76
N TRP A 236 8.23 13.99 28.53
CA TRP A 236 9.11 14.21 29.67
C TRP A 236 10.41 13.44 29.47
N LYS A 237 11.53 14.03 29.84
CA LYS A 237 12.83 13.36 29.93
C LYS A 237 13.01 12.84 31.34
N GLY A 238 13.36 11.56 31.45
CA GLY A 238 13.71 10.91 32.70
C GLY A 238 15.20 10.65 32.77
N MET A 239 15.83 11.07 33.86
CA MET A 239 17.22 10.77 34.18
C MET A 239 17.28 9.95 35.46
N LYS A 240 18.03 8.85 35.44
CA LYS A 240 18.24 7.97 36.58
C LYS A 240 19.68 8.12 37.07
N ASN A 241 19.83 8.56 38.32
CA ASN A 241 21.13 8.70 38.97
C ASN A 241 21.70 7.32 39.33
N ASP A 242 22.96 7.25 39.75
CA ASP A 242 23.62 5.97 40.09
C ASP A 242 22.95 5.25 41.28
N ASP A 243 22.28 6.00 42.17
CA ASP A 243 21.45 5.46 43.27
C ASP A 243 20.08 4.93 42.81
N GLY A 244 19.73 5.12 41.53
CA GLY A 244 18.49 4.64 40.95
C GLY A 244 17.28 5.58 41.12
N GLN A 245 17.48 6.78 41.64
CA GLN A 245 16.43 7.82 41.71
C GLN A 245 16.20 8.46 40.33
N ILE A 246 14.93 8.64 39.97
CA ILE A 246 14.50 9.28 38.73
C ILE A 246 14.18 10.76 38.97
N SER A 247 14.75 11.63 38.15
CA SER A 247 14.27 13.01 37.96
C SER A 247 13.56 13.15 36.61
N LEU A 248 12.52 13.99 36.57
CA LEU A 248 11.72 14.24 35.38
C LEU A 248 11.77 15.72 35.00
N GLU A 249 12.00 15.99 33.72
CA GLU A 249 11.99 17.34 33.14
C GLU A 249 11.05 17.38 31.94
N GLN A 250 10.15 18.36 31.90
CA GLN A 250 9.24 18.52 30.77
C GLN A 250 10.01 19.05 29.57
N VAL A 251 9.77 18.47 28.39
CA VAL A 251 10.34 18.97 27.15
C VAL A 251 9.48 20.14 26.66
N ASN A 252 9.97 21.37 26.78
CA ASN A 252 9.27 22.58 26.34
C ASN A 252 8.78 22.47 24.88
N SER A 253 7.48 22.66 24.69
CA SER A 253 6.66 22.15 23.57
C SER A 253 6.67 22.98 22.28
N THR A 254 7.59 23.93 22.12
CA THR A 254 7.63 24.82 20.94
C THR A 254 8.26 24.19 19.70
N LYS A 255 8.92 23.03 19.82
CA LYS A 255 9.48 22.29 18.65
C LYS A 255 8.70 21.03 18.30
N THR A 256 8.05 20.40 19.26
CA THR A 256 7.40 19.09 19.12
C THR A 256 5.99 19.21 18.54
N THR A 257 5.19 20.17 19.00
CA THR A 257 3.81 20.38 18.51
C THR A 257 3.80 21.03 17.13
N ASP A 258 4.74 21.94 16.86
CA ASP A 258 4.89 22.56 15.54
C ASP A 258 5.42 21.58 14.48
N GLN A 259 6.22 20.56 14.84
CA GLN A 259 6.53 19.44 13.94
C GLN A 259 5.31 18.56 13.63
N PHE A 260 4.40 18.39 14.59
CA PHE A 260 3.12 17.70 14.39
C PHE A 260 2.19 18.46 13.43
N VAL A 261 2.24 19.80 13.41
CA VAL A 261 1.46 20.67 12.52
C VAL A 261 2.18 20.97 11.19
N LEU A 262 3.52 21.02 11.16
CA LEU A 262 4.33 21.22 9.95
C LEU A 262 4.15 20.07 8.95
N ASN A 263 3.97 18.84 9.43
CA ASN A 263 3.61 17.72 8.55
C ASN A 263 2.25 17.94 7.88
N LYS A 264 1.29 18.64 8.48
CA LYS A 264 0.04 19.02 7.77
C LYS A 264 0.26 20.09 6.68
N LYS A 265 1.28 20.95 6.81
CA LYS A 265 1.50 22.13 5.94
C LYS A 265 2.47 21.88 4.78
N VAL A 266 3.48 21.03 4.96
CA VAL A 266 4.43 20.63 3.90
C VAL A 266 3.74 19.78 2.81
N ILE A 267 2.62 19.13 3.16
CA ILE A 267 1.88 18.19 2.32
C ILE A 267 1.02 18.85 1.23
N SER A 268 0.67 20.13 1.34
CA SER A 268 -0.18 20.81 0.34
C SER A 268 0.53 21.17 -0.97
N HIS A 269 1.87 21.12 -1.03
CA HIS A 269 2.65 21.64 -2.16
C HIS A 269 3.11 20.58 -3.18
N ALA A 270 2.89 19.28 -2.92
CA ALA A 270 3.40 18.21 -3.79
C ALA A 270 2.49 17.89 -5.00
N ASN A 271 1.23 18.33 -5.01
CA ASN A 271 0.25 17.89 -6.02
C ASN A 271 0.12 18.77 -7.27
N GLN A 272 0.88 19.87 -7.39
CA GLN A 272 0.64 20.85 -8.46
C GLN A 272 1.42 20.62 -9.76
N SER A 273 2.32 19.63 -9.82
CA SER A 273 3.28 19.48 -10.93
C SER A 273 2.97 18.39 -11.96
N LEU A 274 1.96 17.52 -11.74
CA LEU A 274 1.74 16.34 -12.59
C LEU A 274 0.73 16.54 -13.72
N GLU A 275 -0.20 17.47 -13.61
CA GLU A 275 -1.28 17.64 -14.61
C GLU A 275 -0.85 18.40 -15.88
N LYS A 276 0.28 19.14 -15.84
CA LYS A 276 0.66 20.07 -16.91
C LYS A 276 1.26 19.44 -18.18
N LYS A 277 1.49 18.12 -18.23
CA LYS A 277 2.21 17.47 -19.35
C LYS A 277 1.39 16.51 -20.22
N ILE A 278 0.13 16.21 -19.88
CA ILE A 278 -0.62 15.08 -20.50
C ILE A 278 -1.63 15.54 -21.57
N GLY A 279 -1.86 16.84 -21.74
CA GLY A 279 -2.95 17.37 -22.57
C GLY A 279 -2.76 17.38 -24.10
N SER A 280 -1.88 16.57 -24.72
CA SER A 280 -1.60 16.75 -26.18
C SER A 280 -1.55 15.51 -27.09
N LEU A 281 -1.75 14.29 -26.59
CA LEU A 281 -1.69 13.08 -27.44
C LEU A 281 -3.10 12.54 -27.73
N LYS A 282 -3.46 12.46 -29.01
CA LYS A 282 -4.67 11.77 -29.50
C LYS A 282 -4.35 10.28 -29.67
N PRO A 283 -5.15 9.35 -29.14
CA PRO A 283 -4.95 7.92 -29.34
C PRO A 283 -5.06 7.54 -30.82
N THR A 284 -4.18 6.65 -31.25
CA THR A 284 -4.18 6.01 -32.57
C THR A 284 -4.98 4.70 -32.55
N LEU A 285 -5.34 4.17 -33.72
CA LEU A 285 -6.00 2.84 -33.82
C LEU A 285 -5.12 1.72 -33.26
N THR A 286 -3.81 1.84 -33.39
CA THR A 286 -2.84 0.89 -32.81
C THR A 286 -2.87 0.91 -31.29
N ASP A 287 -3.04 2.07 -30.66
CA ASP A 287 -3.19 2.15 -29.19
C ASP A 287 -4.45 1.43 -28.71
N ILE A 288 -5.50 1.45 -29.53
CA ILE A 288 -6.79 0.82 -29.27
C ILE A 288 -6.70 -0.72 -29.47
N ASP A 289 -6.04 -1.18 -30.54
CA ASP A 289 -5.74 -2.60 -30.81
C ASP A 289 -4.88 -3.21 -29.69
N SER A 290 -3.80 -2.52 -29.31
CA SER A 290 -2.93 -2.94 -28.21
C SER A 290 -3.69 -2.99 -26.88
N ALA A 291 -4.58 -2.05 -26.58
CA ALA A 291 -5.35 -2.05 -25.34
C ALA A 291 -6.31 -3.25 -25.24
N VAL A 292 -7.01 -3.60 -26.32
CA VAL A 292 -7.95 -4.73 -26.33
C VAL A 292 -7.21 -6.06 -26.24
N VAL A 293 -6.14 -6.24 -27.00
CA VAL A 293 -5.27 -7.43 -26.91
C VAL A 293 -4.73 -7.59 -25.50
N TRP A 294 -4.24 -6.50 -24.95
CA TRP A 294 -3.65 -6.48 -23.62
C TRP A 294 -4.69 -6.86 -22.55
N MET A 295 -5.91 -6.32 -22.61
CA MET A 295 -7.02 -6.70 -21.72
C MET A 295 -7.38 -8.18 -21.84
N ILE A 296 -7.45 -8.72 -23.05
CA ILE A 296 -7.79 -10.12 -23.30
C ILE A 296 -6.71 -11.05 -22.72
N LYS A 297 -5.44 -10.74 -22.98
CA LYS A 297 -4.30 -11.53 -22.49
C LYS A 297 -4.16 -11.48 -20.97
N ASN A 298 -4.32 -10.31 -20.37
CA ASN A 298 -3.85 -10.08 -19.01
C ASN A 298 -4.95 -9.89 -17.96
N ASP A 299 -6.16 -9.47 -18.35
CA ASP A 299 -7.26 -9.23 -17.40
C ASP A 299 -8.32 -10.34 -17.45
N LEU A 300 -8.72 -10.81 -18.65
CA LEU A 300 -9.81 -11.79 -18.77
C LEU A 300 -9.52 -13.11 -18.06
N HIS A 301 -8.28 -13.61 -18.15
CA HIS A 301 -7.90 -14.87 -17.50
C HIS A 301 -8.10 -14.81 -15.98
N ARG A 302 -7.98 -13.64 -15.35
CA ARG A 302 -8.15 -13.45 -13.89
C ARG A 302 -9.61 -13.49 -13.46
N LYS A 303 -10.52 -13.19 -14.38
CA LYS A 303 -11.98 -13.14 -14.13
C LYS A 303 -12.63 -14.50 -14.31
N LEU A 304 -11.97 -15.43 -14.99
CA LEU A 304 -12.43 -16.79 -15.20
C LEU A 304 -12.01 -17.74 -14.06
N PRO A 305 -12.83 -18.77 -13.76
CA PRO A 305 -14.14 -19.06 -14.34
C PRO A 305 -15.29 -18.24 -13.74
N LYS A 306 -15.03 -17.46 -12.68
CA LYS A 306 -16.06 -16.82 -11.84
C LYS A 306 -17.04 -15.92 -12.59
N LEU A 307 -16.56 -15.20 -13.61
CA LEU A 307 -17.33 -14.21 -14.36
C LEU A 307 -17.45 -14.59 -15.85
N PHE A 308 -17.60 -15.89 -16.13
CA PHE A 308 -17.57 -16.42 -17.50
C PHE A 308 -18.67 -15.84 -18.41
N ASP A 309 -19.90 -15.71 -17.89
CA ASP A 309 -21.02 -15.15 -18.67
C ASP A 309 -20.86 -13.64 -18.90
N GLU A 310 -20.33 -12.90 -17.91
CA GLU A 310 -20.01 -11.49 -18.03
C GLU A 310 -18.89 -11.24 -19.04
N VAL A 311 -17.88 -12.12 -19.09
CA VAL A 311 -16.81 -12.05 -20.10
C VAL A 311 -17.36 -12.29 -21.51
N LYS A 312 -18.27 -13.26 -21.71
CA LYS A 312 -18.93 -13.48 -23.01
C LYS A 312 -19.75 -12.25 -23.44
N ALA A 313 -20.52 -11.68 -22.50
CA ALA A 313 -21.29 -10.47 -22.77
C ALA A 313 -20.40 -9.29 -23.13
N TRP A 314 -19.29 -9.10 -22.41
CA TRP A 314 -18.31 -8.05 -22.68
C TRP A 314 -17.65 -8.23 -24.06
N LEU A 315 -17.20 -9.44 -24.40
CA LEU A 315 -16.59 -9.71 -25.71
C LEU A 315 -17.53 -9.38 -26.88
N ASN A 316 -18.82 -9.71 -26.76
CA ASN A 316 -19.82 -9.35 -27.77
C ASN A 316 -19.98 -7.82 -27.92
N VAL A 317 -19.96 -7.07 -26.80
CA VAL A 317 -19.99 -5.61 -26.83
C VAL A 317 -18.73 -5.05 -27.50
N VAL A 318 -17.54 -5.55 -27.13
CA VAL A 318 -16.29 -5.15 -27.78
C VAL A 318 -16.37 -5.43 -29.27
N TYR A 319 -16.61 -6.66 -29.69
CA TYR A 319 -16.73 -7.02 -31.11
C TYR A 319 -17.72 -6.16 -31.90
N THR A 320 -18.83 -5.73 -31.28
CA THR A 320 -19.87 -4.95 -31.98
C THR A 320 -19.48 -3.49 -32.19
N TYR A 321 -18.79 -2.87 -31.22
CA TYR A 321 -18.58 -1.41 -31.19
C TYR A 321 -17.12 -1.00 -31.32
N TYR A 322 -16.21 -1.96 -31.37
CA TYR A 322 -14.77 -1.73 -31.43
C TYR A 322 -14.32 -1.24 -32.81
N PRO A 323 -13.69 -0.07 -32.94
CA PRO A 323 -13.33 0.49 -34.25
C PRO A 323 -11.93 0.06 -34.74
N GLY A 324 -11.40 -1.08 -34.29
CA GLY A 324 -10.04 -1.51 -34.65
C GLY A 324 -9.96 -2.33 -35.94
N SER A 325 -8.78 -2.92 -36.18
CA SER A 325 -8.46 -3.55 -37.47
C SER A 325 -9.31 -4.78 -37.80
N ASP A 326 -9.41 -5.14 -39.09
CA ASP A 326 -10.12 -6.36 -39.54
C ASP A 326 -9.51 -7.62 -38.93
N ASN A 327 -8.18 -7.65 -38.77
CA ASN A 327 -7.48 -8.74 -38.09
C ASN A 327 -7.93 -8.88 -36.63
N MET A 328 -8.12 -7.75 -35.93
CA MET A 328 -8.63 -7.76 -34.56
C MET A 328 -10.08 -8.24 -34.50
N HIS A 329 -10.92 -7.83 -35.45
CA HIS A 329 -12.29 -8.33 -35.54
C HIS A 329 -12.35 -9.84 -35.79
N ASN A 330 -11.49 -10.36 -36.66
CA ASN A 330 -11.38 -11.81 -36.90
C ASN A 330 -10.95 -12.55 -35.63
N PHE A 331 -9.95 -12.04 -34.92
CA PHE A 331 -9.53 -12.60 -33.63
C PHE A 331 -10.65 -12.59 -32.58
N LEU A 332 -11.34 -11.46 -32.42
CA LEU A 332 -12.46 -11.32 -31.48
C LEU A 332 -13.61 -12.27 -31.83
N HIS A 333 -13.94 -12.41 -33.11
CA HIS A 333 -14.94 -13.33 -33.61
C HIS A 333 -14.57 -14.79 -33.29
N ASP A 334 -13.32 -15.19 -33.56
CA ASP A 334 -12.84 -16.54 -33.29
C ASP A 334 -12.83 -16.83 -31.78
N LEU A 335 -12.43 -15.87 -30.96
CA LEU A 335 -12.47 -15.96 -29.51
C LEU A 335 -13.91 -16.09 -28.98
N ILE A 336 -14.86 -15.32 -29.52
CA ILE A 336 -16.28 -15.43 -29.17
C ILE A 336 -16.80 -16.83 -29.52
N ASN A 337 -16.47 -17.35 -30.69
CA ASN A 337 -16.88 -18.70 -31.11
C ASN A 337 -16.23 -19.81 -30.28
N PHE A 338 -14.97 -19.62 -29.88
CA PHE A 338 -14.29 -20.53 -28.96
C PHE A 338 -14.99 -20.61 -27.58
N MET A 339 -15.54 -19.48 -27.12
CA MET A 339 -16.23 -19.39 -25.83
C MET A 339 -17.73 -19.73 -25.88
N SER A 340 -18.41 -19.53 -27.01
CA SER A 340 -19.88 -19.66 -27.14
C SER A 340 -20.38 -21.09 -26.89
N ASN A 341 -19.59 -22.10 -27.27
CA ASN A 341 -19.93 -23.51 -27.11
C ASN A 341 -19.61 -24.08 -25.72
N ARG A 342 -19.15 -23.24 -24.79
CA ARG A 342 -18.69 -23.66 -23.46
C ARG A 342 -19.61 -23.11 -22.37
N THR A 343 -19.81 -23.90 -21.31
CA THR A 343 -20.53 -23.48 -20.09
C THR A 343 -19.60 -22.91 -19.03
N THR A 344 -18.33 -23.32 -19.05
CA THR A 344 -17.25 -22.78 -18.21
C THR A 344 -15.94 -22.79 -19.01
N LEU A 345 -14.99 -21.96 -18.60
CA LEU A 345 -13.65 -21.94 -19.17
C LEU A 345 -12.67 -21.58 -18.06
N SER A 346 -11.61 -22.37 -17.90
CA SER A 346 -10.55 -22.06 -16.95
C SER A 346 -9.58 -21.01 -17.50
N SER A 347 -8.91 -20.28 -16.60
CA SER A 347 -7.89 -19.29 -16.96
C SER A 347 -6.78 -19.87 -17.85
N ASN A 348 -6.38 -21.13 -17.59
CA ASN A 348 -5.32 -21.80 -18.34
C ASN A 348 -5.76 -22.20 -19.76
N GLU A 349 -7.01 -22.64 -19.93
CA GLU A 349 -7.54 -22.98 -21.26
C GLU A 349 -7.68 -21.75 -22.15
N LEU A 350 -8.14 -20.62 -21.59
CA LEU A 350 -8.20 -19.36 -22.32
C LEU A 350 -6.80 -18.90 -22.74
N LYS A 351 -5.83 -18.96 -21.82
CA LYS A 351 -4.44 -18.59 -22.09
C LYS A 351 -3.84 -19.44 -23.22
N HIS A 352 -4.01 -20.76 -23.15
CA HIS A 352 -3.52 -21.68 -24.18
C HIS A 352 -4.12 -21.37 -25.56
N TYR A 353 -5.42 -21.07 -25.62
CA TYR A 353 -6.07 -20.65 -26.86
C TYR A 353 -5.46 -19.35 -27.43
N ILE A 354 -5.30 -18.32 -26.60
CA ILE A 354 -4.74 -17.03 -27.01
C ILE A 354 -3.28 -17.17 -27.47
N ASP A 355 -2.48 -17.97 -26.78
CA ASP A 355 -1.07 -18.20 -27.15
C ASP A 355 -0.93 -18.99 -28.46
N SER A 356 -1.95 -19.79 -28.82
CA SER A 356 -1.98 -20.56 -30.07
C SER A 356 -2.48 -19.79 -31.29
N THR A 357 -3.06 -18.60 -31.09
CA THR A 357 -3.61 -17.78 -32.18
C THR A 357 -2.56 -16.77 -32.66
N SER A 358 -2.12 -16.90 -33.90
CA SER A 358 -1.02 -16.13 -34.51
C SER A 358 -1.39 -14.70 -34.94
N VAL A 359 -2.49 -14.15 -34.43
CA VAL A 359 -2.99 -12.81 -34.79
C VAL A 359 -2.32 -11.70 -33.95
N ILE A 360 -1.39 -12.05 -33.06
CA ILE A 360 -0.65 -11.12 -32.21
C ILE A 360 0.85 -11.26 -32.45
#